data_AF-A0A098GB57-F1
#
_entry.id   AF-A0A098GB57-F1
#
_cell.length_a   1.000
_cell.length_b   1.000
_cell.length_c   1.000
_cell.angle_alpha   90.00
_cell.angle_beta   90.00
_cell.angle_gamma   90.00
#
_symmetry.space_group_name_H-M   'P 1'
#
loop_
_entity.id
_entity.type
_entity.pdbx_description
1 polymer ?
#
loop_
_entity_poly.entity_id
_entity_poly.type
_entity_poly.pdbx_seq_one_letter_code
_entity_poly.pdbx_strand_id
1 'polypeptide(L)'
;MLKQITALSALFLCGLSQNFCYASELNSQHIASQCMNISNHLRSLVRLNPDSHCVGDIESVARSLELTGQQFKLEKPERILTAIKYAELELQEIKNNRAYCTQFYSLINPIMKEIKTTGHEVEVFVSDYLIT
;
A
#
# COMPACT_ATOMS: atom_id res chain seq x y z
N MET A 1 -21.88 -67.82 -12.76
CA MET A 1 -22.31 -66.81 -11.78
C MET A 1 -21.20 -65.79 -11.61
N LEU A 2 -21.56 -64.50 -11.72
CA LEU A 2 -20.93 -63.24 -11.27
C LEU A 2 -19.38 -63.14 -11.13
N LYS A 3 -18.72 -62.32 -11.98
CA LYS A 3 -18.18 -60.96 -11.70
C LYS A 3 -17.08 -60.97 -10.60
N GLN A 4 -15.88 -60.41 -10.79
CA GLN A 4 -15.63 -58.98 -11.01
C GLN A 4 -14.26 -58.70 -11.63
N ILE A 5 -14.23 -57.70 -12.51
CA ILE A 5 -13.06 -57.07 -13.12
C ILE A 5 -12.52 -56.05 -12.11
N THR A 6 -11.31 -56.23 -11.61
CA THR A 6 -10.61 -55.18 -10.85
C THR A 6 -9.79 -54.32 -11.80
N ALA A 7 -10.46 -53.33 -12.39
CA ALA A 7 -9.81 -52.18 -13.00
C ALA A 7 -9.41 -51.23 -11.85
N LEU A 8 -8.12 -51.18 -11.51
CA LEU A 8 -7.59 -50.10 -10.67
C LEU A 8 -7.35 -48.90 -11.59
N SER A 9 -8.35 -48.03 -11.64
CA SER A 9 -8.30 -46.73 -12.30
C SER A 9 -7.20 -45.88 -11.66
N ALA A 10 -6.19 -45.50 -12.45
CA ALA A 10 -5.24 -44.46 -12.09
C ALA A 10 -6.03 -43.15 -11.88
N LEU A 11 -6.15 -42.71 -10.64
CA LEU A 11 -6.63 -41.38 -10.29
C LEU A 11 -5.59 -40.37 -10.79
N PHE A 12 -5.89 -39.78 -11.94
CA PHE A 12 -5.25 -38.56 -12.43
C PHE A 12 -5.36 -37.47 -11.36
N LEU A 13 -4.25 -37.17 -10.68
CA LEU A 13 -4.04 -35.95 -9.90
C LEU A 13 -3.88 -34.78 -10.86
N CYS A 14 -4.97 -34.36 -11.51
CA CYS A 14 -5.06 -33.08 -12.20
C CYS A 14 -6.05 -32.21 -11.42
N GLY A 15 -5.55 -31.48 -10.42
CA GLY A 15 -6.39 -30.65 -9.58
C GLY A 15 -5.61 -29.70 -8.70
N LEU A 16 -4.58 -29.03 -9.22
CA LEU A 16 -3.91 -27.93 -8.51
C LEU A 16 -3.57 -26.80 -9.47
N SER A 17 -4.56 -25.96 -9.79
CA SER A 17 -4.30 -24.64 -10.36
C SER A 17 -5.47 -23.69 -10.11
N GLN A 18 -5.76 -23.39 -8.84
CA GLN A 18 -6.69 -22.29 -8.50
C GLN A 18 -6.14 -21.30 -7.45
N ASN A 19 -4.86 -21.40 -7.07
CA ASN A 19 -4.31 -20.59 -5.97
C ASN A 19 -3.61 -19.27 -6.39
N PHE A 20 -3.61 -18.89 -7.67
CA PHE A 20 -2.84 -17.72 -8.12
C PHE A 20 -3.56 -16.36 -7.97
N CYS A 21 -4.90 -16.29 -8.01
CA CYS A 21 -5.60 -15.00 -7.86
C CYS A 21 -5.70 -14.51 -6.41
N TYR A 22 -5.82 -15.41 -5.43
CA TYR A 22 -6.10 -15.04 -4.04
C TYR A 22 -4.92 -14.32 -3.35
N ALA A 23 -3.68 -14.71 -3.64
CA ALA A 23 -2.50 -14.10 -3.04
C ALA A 23 -2.28 -12.65 -3.50
N SER A 24 -2.49 -12.37 -4.80
CA SER A 24 -2.38 -11.02 -5.37
C SER A 24 -3.46 -10.07 -4.84
N GLU A 25 -4.69 -10.55 -4.67
CA GLU A 25 -5.78 -9.72 -4.15
C GLU A 25 -5.60 -9.38 -2.66
N LEU A 26 -5.11 -10.34 -1.86
CA LEU A 26 -4.78 -10.12 -0.45
C LEU A 26 -3.70 -9.04 -0.27
N ASN A 27 -2.67 -9.04 -1.12
CA ASN A 27 -1.59 -8.04 -1.05
C ASN A 27 -2.10 -6.63 -1.45
N SER A 28 -2.96 -6.55 -2.47
CA SER A 28 -3.54 -5.28 -2.94
C SER A 28 -4.43 -4.62 -1.88
N GLN A 29 -5.25 -5.40 -1.18
CA GLN A 29 -6.10 -4.88 -0.09
C GLN A 29 -5.27 -4.44 1.13
N HIS A 30 -4.19 -5.17 1.41
CA HIS A 30 -3.27 -4.81 2.48
C HIS A 30 -2.64 -3.43 2.25
N ILE A 31 -2.05 -3.22 1.06
CA ILE A 31 -1.39 -1.97 0.72
C ILE A 31 -2.39 -0.80 0.69
N ALA A 32 -3.58 -1.01 0.11
CA ALA A 32 -4.64 -0.01 0.13
C ALA A 32 -5.00 0.43 1.57
N SER A 33 -5.11 -0.54 2.49
CA SER A 33 -5.35 -0.28 3.91
C SER A 33 -4.20 0.50 4.55
N GLN A 34 -2.94 0.17 4.25
CA GLN A 34 -1.78 0.91 4.74
C GLN A 34 -1.81 2.39 4.30
N CYS A 35 -2.09 2.67 3.03
CA CYS A 35 -2.23 4.04 2.53
C CYS A 35 -3.31 4.83 3.30
N MET A 36 -4.46 4.21 3.56
CA MET A 36 -5.53 4.82 4.36
C MET A 36 -5.12 5.07 5.81
N ASN A 37 -4.40 4.14 6.43
CA ASN A 37 -3.93 4.28 7.81
C ASN A 37 -2.91 5.42 7.95
N ILE A 38 -1.97 5.54 7.01
CA ILE A 38 -0.99 6.63 7.00
C ILE A 38 -1.69 7.98 6.79
N SER A 39 -2.66 8.04 5.87
CA SER A 39 -3.51 9.23 5.69
C SER A 39 -4.20 9.64 7.00
N ASN A 40 -4.77 8.68 7.73
CA ASN A 40 -5.41 8.92 9.01
C ASN A 40 -4.44 9.38 10.10
N HIS A 41 -3.21 8.86 10.13
CA HIS A 41 -2.15 9.33 11.01
C HIS A 41 -1.79 10.79 10.75
N LEU A 42 -1.58 11.18 9.48
CA LEU A 42 -1.30 12.56 9.09
C LEU A 42 -2.45 13.51 9.49
N ARG A 43 -3.69 13.12 9.22
CA ARG A 43 -4.88 13.88 9.66
C ARG A 43 -5.01 13.98 11.16
N SER A 44 -4.55 12.96 11.90
CA SER A 44 -4.49 13.04 13.35
C SER A 44 -3.50 14.12 13.81
N LEU A 45 -2.34 14.22 13.18
CA LEU A 45 -1.38 15.29 13.47
C LEU A 45 -1.96 16.68 13.20
N VAL A 46 -2.69 16.83 12.10
CA VAL A 46 -3.39 18.08 11.75
C VAL A 46 -4.42 18.44 12.80
N ARG A 47 -5.28 17.50 13.21
CA ARG A 47 -6.30 17.73 14.24
C ARG A 47 -5.71 18.12 15.59
N LEU A 48 -4.53 17.61 15.93
CA LEU A 48 -3.81 17.95 17.16
C LEU A 48 -3.11 19.31 17.09
N ASN A 49 -2.95 19.89 15.90
CA ASN A 49 -2.22 21.14 15.66
C ASN A 49 -2.97 22.06 14.66
N PRO A 50 -4.24 22.41 14.93
CA PRO A 50 -5.12 23.06 13.95
C PRO A 50 -4.67 24.46 13.54
N ASP A 51 -3.96 25.17 14.42
CA ASP A 51 -3.50 26.55 14.19
C ASP A 51 -2.18 26.63 13.41
N SER A 52 -1.63 25.49 12.97
CA SER A 52 -0.37 25.49 12.23
C SER A 52 -0.53 26.01 10.81
N HIS A 53 0.41 26.85 10.39
CA HIS A 53 0.57 27.21 8.97
C HIS A 53 0.90 26.00 8.08
N CYS A 54 1.36 24.88 8.65
CA CYS A 54 1.70 23.66 7.92
C CYS A 54 0.51 22.69 7.72
N VAL A 55 -0.67 22.99 8.27
CA VAL A 55 -1.85 22.09 8.17
C VAL A 55 -2.16 21.72 6.72
N GLY A 56 -2.18 22.69 5.81
CA GLY A 56 -2.51 22.46 4.40
C GLY A 56 -1.54 21.51 3.71
N ASP A 57 -0.24 21.61 4.03
CA ASP A 57 0.79 20.76 3.46
C ASP A 57 0.65 19.30 3.93
N ILE A 58 0.42 19.10 5.22
CA ILE A 58 0.20 17.77 5.79
C ILE A 58 -1.10 17.14 5.26
N GLU A 59 -2.19 17.92 5.15
CA GLU A 59 -3.46 17.46 4.56
C GLU A 59 -3.32 17.10 3.08
N SER A 60 -2.49 17.83 2.33
CA SER A 60 -2.22 17.52 0.93
C SER A 60 -1.62 16.11 0.78
N VAL A 61 -0.60 15.80 1.59
CA VAL A 61 0.01 14.46 1.62
C VAL A 61 -1.01 13.40 2.06
N ALA A 62 -1.76 13.68 3.12
CA ALA A 62 -2.78 12.75 3.62
C ALA A 62 -3.83 12.42 2.55
N ARG A 63 -4.29 13.43 1.82
CA ARG A 63 -5.26 13.27 0.72
C ARG A 63 -4.67 12.46 -0.44
N SER A 64 -3.41 12.71 -0.80
CA SER A 64 -2.73 11.94 -1.85
C SER A 64 -2.70 10.45 -1.51
N LEU A 65 -2.34 10.10 -0.27
CA LEU A 65 -2.31 8.70 0.19
C LEU A 65 -3.70 8.08 0.28
N GLU A 66 -4.71 8.82 0.71
CA GLU A 66 -6.10 8.35 0.70
C GLU A 66 -6.56 8.01 -0.71
N LEU A 67 -6.35 8.91 -1.67
CA LEU A 67 -6.72 8.67 -3.08
C LEU A 67 -5.96 7.45 -3.64
N THR A 68 -4.68 7.33 -3.32
CA THR A 68 -3.85 6.18 -3.69
C THR A 68 -4.46 4.87 -3.17
N GLY A 69 -4.88 4.84 -1.90
CA GLY A 69 -5.55 3.66 -1.31
C GLY A 69 -6.90 3.34 -1.96
N GLN A 70 -7.71 4.36 -2.27
CA GLN A 70 -9.01 4.20 -2.93
C GLN A 70 -8.87 3.69 -4.38
N GLN A 71 -7.80 4.08 -5.07
CA GLN A 71 -7.57 3.80 -6.48
C GLN A 71 -6.69 2.56 -6.72
N PHE A 72 -6.17 1.92 -5.68
CA PHE A 72 -5.22 0.80 -5.79
C PHE A 72 -5.70 -0.30 -6.73
N LYS A 73 -6.97 -0.72 -6.64
CA LYS A 73 -7.53 -1.79 -7.50
C LYS A 73 -7.77 -1.36 -8.95
N LEU A 74 -7.76 -0.07 -9.24
CA LEU A 74 -8.09 0.50 -10.56
C LEU A 74 -6.84 0.96 -11.32
N GLU A 75 -5.76 1.23 -10.61
CA GLU A 75 -4.54 1.76 -11.18
C GLU A 75 -3.45 0.70 -11.39
N LYS A 76 -2.50 1.06 -12.26
CA LYS A 76 -1.32 0.24 -12.46
C LYS A 76 -0.42 0.31 -11.22
N PRO A 77 0.17 -0.81 -10.77
CA PRO A 77 1.02 -0.85 -9.58
C PRO A 77 2.17 0.19 -9.58
N GLU A 78 2.72 0.52 -10.75
CA GLU A 78 3.79 1.52 -10.89
C GLU A 78 3.31 2.95 -10.61
N ARG A 79 2.05 3.26 -10.93
CA ARG A 79 1.45 4.57 -10.60
C ARG A 79 1.24 4.70 -9.10
N ILE A 80 0.78 3.63 -8.47
CA ILE A 80 0.66 3.58 -7.01
C ILE A 80 2.02 3.77 -6.35
N LEU A 81 3.05 3.06 -6.82
CA LEU A 81 4.41 3.22 -6.33
C LEU A 81 4.89 4.67 -6.45
N THR A 82 4.63 5.30 -7.61
CA THR A 82 5.00 6.68 -7.86
C THR A 82 4.31 7.64 -6.88
N ALA A 83 3.02 7.44 -6.62
CA ALA A 83 2.26 8.27 -5.69
C ALA A 83 2.77 8.15 -4.24
N ILE A 84 3.13 6.92 -3.81
CA ILE A 84 3.71 6.68 -2.47
C ILE A 84 5.09 7.34 -2.35
N LYS A 85 5.95 7.20 -3.37
CA LYS A 85 7.26 7.87 -3.42
C LYS A 85 7.12 9.39 -3.40
N TYR A 86 6.13 9.93 -4.10
CA TYR A 86 5.84 11.36 -4.07
C TYR A 86 5.42 11.82 -2.66
N ALA A 87 4.56 11.08 -1.98
CA ALA A 87 4.17 11.38 -0.60
C ALA A 87 5.38 11.34 0.35
N GLU A 88 6.31 10.40 0.16
CA GLU A 88 7.55 10.35 0.92
C GLU A 88 8.41 11.61 0.71
N LEU A 89 8.63 11.98 -0.55
CA LEU A 89 9.41 13.17 -0.93
C LEU A 89 8.77 14.44 -0.38
N GLU A 90 7.45 14.58 -0.44
CA GLU A 90 6.75 15.74 0.09
C GLU A 90 6.91 15.87 1.62
N LEU A 91 6.86 14.76 2.37
CA LEU A 91 7.19 14.80 3.80
C LEU A 91 8.67 15.14 4.06
N GLN A 92 9.60 14.69 3.21
CA GLN A 92 11.00 15.09 3.28
C GLN A 92 11.17 16.61 3.05
N GLU A 93 10.46 17.17 2.07
CA GLU A 93 10.45 18.60 1.77
C GLU A 93 9.86 19.42 2.93
N ILE A 94 8.73 18.96 3.49
CA ILE A 94 8.13 19.55 4.68
C ILE A 94 9.14 19.59 5.83
N LYS A 95 9.87 18.48 6.05
CA LYS A 95 10.85 18.37 7.12
C LYS A 95 12.09 19.25 6.92
N ASN A 96 12.61 19.32 5.70
CA ASN A 96 13.95 19.85 5.47
C ASN A 96 13.93 21.31 5.00
N ASN A 97 12.86 21.73 4.32
CA ASN A 97 12.85 22.98 3.56
C ASN A 97 11.73 23.94 4.00
N ARG A 98 10.67 23.46 4.67
CA ARG A 98 9.54 24.31 5.10
C ARG A 98 9.68 24.70 6.56
N ALA A 99 10.39 25.81 6.82
CA ALA A 99 10.67 26.28 8.19
C ALA A 99 9.40 26.53 9.04
N TYR A 100 8.29 26.88 8.42
CA TYR A 100 7.00 27.06 9.09
C TYR A 100 6.36 25.73 9.56
N CYS A 101 6.94 24.58 9.19
CA CYS A 101 6.50 23.24 9.58
C CYS A 101 7.30 22.63 10.74
N THR A 102 8.23 23.36 11.37
CA THR A 102 9.17 22.85 12.39
C THR A 102 8.54 22.04 13.50
N GLN A 103 7.35 22.43 13.98
CA GLN A 103 6.60 21.69 15.00
C GLN A 103 6.19 20.26 14.60
N PHE A 104 6.14 19.97 13.29
CA PHE A 104 5.81 18.64 12.76
C PHE A 104 7.05 17.77 12.51
N TYR A 105 8.27 18.30 12.52
CA TYR A 105 9.47 17.58 12.05
C TYR A 105 9.73 16.27 12.80
N SER A 106 9.55 16.26 14.12
CA SER A 106 9.69 15.04 14.92
C SER A 106 8.50 14.10 14.75
N LEU A 107 7.30 14.68 14.56
CA LEU A 107 6.02 13.96 14.46
C LEU A 107 5.86 13.20 13.14
N ILE A 108 6.44 13.72 12.05
CA ILE A 108 6.36 13.07 10.72
C ILE A 108 7.39 11.96 10.53
N ASN A 109 8.47 11.91 11.32
CA ASN A 109 9.49 10.85 11.21
C ASN A 109 8.92 9.42 11.28
N PRO A 110 8.07 9.05 12.26
CA PRO A 110 7.47 7.72 12.28
C PRO A 110 6.59 7.47 11.04
N ILE A 111 5.83 8.48 10.60
CA ILE A 111 4.96 8.38 9.42
C ILE A 111 5.79 8.19 8.13
N MET A 112 6.92 8.89 7.99
CA MET A 112 7.84 8.67 6.87
C MET A 112 8.37 7.23 6.83
N LYS A 113 8.56 6.60 7.98
CA LYS A 113 8.95 5.18 8.05
C LYS A 113 7.80 4.26 7.61
N GLU A 114 6.56 4.59 7.97
CA GLU A 114 5.37 3.87 7.49
C GLU A 114 5.28 3.96 5.95
N ILE A 115 5.40 5.17 5.39
CA ILE A 115 5.40 5.39 3.93
C ILE A 115 6.49 4.59 3.23
N LYS A 116 7.73 4.61 3.76
CA LYS A 116 8.84 3.84 3.20
C LYS A 116 8.57 2.33 3.20
N THR A 117 8.00 1.83 4.28
CA THR A 117 7.64 0.41 4.41
C THR A 117 6.59 0.03 3.36
N THR A 118 5.51 0.80 3.26
CA THR A 118 4.46 0.60 2.25
C THR A 118 5.00 0.73 0.83
N GLY A 119 5.90 1.68 0.58
CA GLY A 119 6.55 1.84 -0.72
C GLY A 119 7.38 0.61 -1.11
N HIS A 120 8.14 0.06 -0.16
CA HIS A 120 8.91 -1.17 -0.39
C HIS A 120 8.00 -2.38 -0.66
N GLU A 121 6.89 -2.52 0.06
CA GLU A 121 5.90 -3.58 -0.21
C GLU A 121 5.32 -3.48 -1.63
N VAL A 122 5.05 -2.26 -2.11
CA VAL A 122 4.62 -2.03 -3.49
C VAL A 122 5.73 -2.36 -4.49
N GLU A 123 6.99 -2.04 -4.21
CA GLU A 123 8.11 -2.42 -5.09
C GLU A 123 8.21 -3.94 -5.27
N VAL A 124 8.05 -4.70 -4.19
CA VAL A 124 8.00 -6.16 -4.23
C VAL A 124 6.79 -6.62 -5.05
N PHE A 125 5.61 -6.06 -4.79
CA PHE A 125 4.39 -6.39 -5.53
C PHE A 125 4.48 -6.10 -7.03
N VAL A 126 5.04 -4.94 -7.41
CA VAL A 126 5.30 -4.57 -8.82
C VAL A 126 6.28 -5.54 -9.47
N SER A 127 7.35 -5.92 -8.76
CA SER A 127 8.35 -6.85 -9.28
C SER A 127 7.73 -8.22 -9.57
N ASP A 128 6.89 -8.72 -8.66
CA ASP A 128 6.16 -9.97 -8.85
C ASP A 128 5.16 -9.88 -10.02
N TYR A 129 4.46 -8.75 -10.15
CA TYR A 129 3.48 -8.50 -11.23
C TYR A 129 4.11 -8.45 -12.62
N LEU A 130 5.33 -7.94 -12.75
CA LEU A 130 6.04 -7.84 -14.04
C LEU A 130 6.65 -9.17 -14.50
N ILE A 131 6.75 -10.16 -13.61
CA ILE A 131 7.28 -11.50 -13.91
C ILE A 131 6.17 -12.47 -14.38
N THR A 132 4.90 -12.14 -14.13
CA THR A 132 3.71 -12.89 -14.57
C THR A 132 3.17 -12.43 -15.92
#